data_AF-A0A8G1W4B8-F1
#
_entry.id   AF-A0A8G1W4B8-F1
#
_cell.length_a   1.000
_cell.length_b   1.000
_cell.length_c   1.000
_cell.angle_alpha   90.00
_cell.angle_beta   90.00
_cell.angle_gamma   90.00
#
_symmetry.space_group_name_H-M   'P 1'
#
loop_
_entity.id
_entity.type
_entity.pdbx_description
1 polymer ?
#
loop_
_entity_poly.entity_id
_entity_poly.type
_entity_poly.pdbx_seq_one_letter_code
_entity_poly.pdbx_strand_id
1 'polypeptide(L)'
;MDPPPQPSPNKFSYLVGIGVTHSIAPPMHNHIFRALGHSDWHFQARECATVEEAMALFRAPTFSGGAVVTMPYKRTIMAHLDGLDEPAVTLGACNNVYRTADGALRGTNTDWRGVLGCLEGASASGRGKPAAIIGAGGAARAAVYALHAELKCSTIYIVNRDAGEVRELADECYRVYGGRLELVHLTQVEQVAALPERPFYVVGTVPDAEPTTPEEVEVHAIVEAFLASAPASASTSIETNGKGVLLDMCFKPRRTRFLKAAERHGWTTKLTQIAAAGFRGVELFYEDLEYLAREQSQAAVTEPTLLAAARATKTLCDTLHLQIISLQPFLFYEGLVDRAAHAQRITKLRTWFKLAHTLGTDLIQIPSNFQPTGTTGDLDVIVADMREIAELGLQETPVVRFAYENLAWATHVSSWETLWEVVRRVDRPNLGCCLDTFNIAGRVWADPMAVSGQVVGDADGVLAESLGRLVRTVDVRKVFYVQVVDAERLAQPLVAGHPFYVEGQPARMSWSRNARLFLFEQEMGGYLPVVEVARAFLKELKFEGWVSMELFSRSLTEADPAVPREHARRGMRAWELLVEELAL
;
A
#
# COMPACT_ATOMS: atom_id res chain seq x y z
N MET A 1 -31.43 47.35 -27.48
CA MET A 1 -31.19 46.08 -26.77
C MET A 1 -29.69 45.88 -26.77
N ASP A 2 -29.05 45.91 -25.61
CA ASP A 2 -27.64 45.54 -25.52
C ASP A 2 -27.48 44.07 -25.92
N PRO A 3 -26.38 43.71 -26.61
CA PRO A 3 -26.09 42.32 -26.92
C PRO A 3 -25.98 41.51 -25.61
N PRO A 4 -26.40 40.23 -25.61
CA PRO A 4 -26.27 39.39 -24.44
C PRO A 4 -24.80 39.32 -24.01
N PRO A 5 -24.49 39.32 -22.71
CA PRO A 5 -23.12 39.28 -22.21
C PRO A 5 -22.40 38.06 -22.80
N GLN A 6 -21.23 38.28 -23.40
CA GLN A 6 -20.41 37.20 -23.92
C GLN A 6 -20.07 36.23 -22.78
N PRO A 7 -20.19 34.90 -22.99
CA PRO A 7 -19.86 33.93 -21.95
C PRO A 7 -18.39 34.10 -21.55
N SER A 8 -18.14 34.14 -20.24
CA SER A 8 -16.78 34.15 -19.69
C SER A 8 -16.00 32.96 -20.24
N PRO A 9 -14.72 33.13 -20.63
CA PRO A 9 -13.92 32.04 -21.21
C PRO A 9 -13.70 30.86 -20.25
N ASN A 10 -13.92 31.05 -18.95
CA ASN A 10 -13.70 30.03 -17.93
C ASN A 10 -14.99 29.74 -17.14
N LYS A 11 -15.24 28.44 -16.89
CA LYS A 11 -16.34 27.96 -16.04
C LYS A 11 -15.80 27.38 -14.75
N PHE A 12 -16.49 27.61 -13.65
CA PHE A 12 -16.02 27.19 -12.32
C PHE A 12 -16.97 26.18 -11.67
N SER A 13 -16.40 25.11 -11.14
CA SER A 13 -17.03 24.23 -10.15
C SER A 13 -16.41 24.52 -8.79
N TYR A 14 -17.15 24.28 -7.71
CA TYR A 14 -16.70 24.68 -6.39
C TYR A 14 -16.75 23.55 -5.37
N LEU A 15 -15.78 23.49 -4.46
CA LEU A 15 -15.93 22.92 -3.14
C LEU A 15 -16.16 24.07 -2.17
N VAL A 16 -17.32 24.12 -1.54
CA VAL A 16 -17.69 25.19 -0.60
C VAL A 16 -17.88 24.64 0.82
N GLY A 17 -17.50 25.45 1.80
CA GLY A 17 -17.59 25.10 3.22
C GLY A 17 -16.60 25.93 4.02
N ILE A 18 -16.39 25.51 5.26
CA ILE A 18 -15.38 26.08 6.16
C ILE A 18 -14.19 25.11 6.24
N GLY A 19 -12.96 25.62 6.07
CA GLY A 19 -11.72 24.85 6.14
C GLY A 19 -11.44 23.98 4.92
N VAL A 20 -11.89 24.39 3.73
CA VAL A 20 -11.85 23.61 2.49
C VAL A 20 -10.59 23.81 1.65
N THR A 21 -9.81 24.87 1.92
CA THR A 21 -8.65 25.26 1.12
C THR A 21 -7.54 24.21 1.02
N HIS A 22 -7.46 23.30 1.98
CA HIS A 22 -6.46 22.21 2.00
C HIS A 22 -6.93 20.93 1.28
N SER A 23 -8.12 20.94 0.66
CA SER A 23 -8.67 19.77 0.00
C SER A 23 -7.84 19.33 -1.21
N ILE A 24 -7.76 18.02 -1.44
CA ILE A 24 -7.20 17.44 -2.68
C ILE A 24 -8.18 17.51 -3.86
N ALA A 25 -9.44 17.89 -3.61
CA ALA A 25 -10.48 17.93 -4.62
C ALA A 25 -10.12 18.86 -5.80
N PRO A 26 -9.57 20.08 -5.61
CA PRO A 26 -9.18 20.93 -6.74
C PRO A 26 -8.19 20.29 -7.71
N PRO A 27 -6.98 19.81 -7.32
CA PRO A 27 -6.07 19.19 -8.28
C PRO A 27 -6.68 17.93 -8.93
N MET A 28 -7.43 17.12 -8.18
CA MET A 28 -8.09 15.92 -8.69
C MET A 28 -9.15 16.23 -9.74
N HIS A 29 -10.13 17.08 -9.44
CA HIS A 29 -11.21 17.43 -10.38
C HIS A 29 -10.70 18.21 -11.59
N ASN A 30 -9.71 19.09 -11.41
CA ASN A 30 -9.09 19.78 -12.54
C ASN A 30 -8.36 18.82 -13.48
N HIS A 31 -7.77 17.74 -12.96
CA HIS A 31 -7.22 16.68 -13.80
C HIS A 31 -8.33 15.95 -14.56
N ILE A 32 -9.42 15.58 -13.88
CA ILE A 32 -10.60 14.93 -14.50
C ILE A 32 -11.19 15.79 -15.62
N PHE A 33 -11.38 17.10 -15.39
CA PHE A 33 -11.90 18.00 -16.43
C PHE A 33 -11.02 18.05 -17.66
N ARG A 34 -9.69 18.15 -17.49
CA ARG A 34 -8.74 18.10 -18.63
C ARG A 34 -8.80 16.77 -19.37
N ALA A 35 -8.87 15.65 -18.64
CA ALA A 35 -8.95 14.32 -19.24
C ALA A 35 -10.25 14.11 -20.06
N LEU A 36 -11.34 14.78 -19.65
CA LEU A 36 -12.62 14.77 -20.36
C LEU A 36 -12.73 15.84 -21.46
N GLY A 37 -11.65 16.58 -21.76
CA GLY A 37 -11.64 17.62 -22.81
C GLY A 37 -12.24 18.97 -22.39
N HIS A 38 -12.49 19.19 -21.10
CA HIS A 38 -13.02 20.43 -20.53
C HIS A 38 -11.90 21.30 -19.92
N SER A 39 -10.95 21.74 -20.76
CA SER A 39 -9.81 22.56 -20.29
C SER A 39 -10.19 23.95 -19.80
N ASP A 40 -11.37 24.44 -20.17
CA ASP A 40 -11.99 25.70 -19.76
C ASP A 40 -12.72 25.60 -18.39
N TRP A 41 -12.78 24.41 -17.79
CA TRP A 41 -13.42 24.18 -16.50
C TRP A 41 -12.39 24.14 -15.38
N HIS A 42 -12.72 24.81 -14.27
CA HIS A 42 -11.86 24.91 -13.11
C HIS A 42 -12.61 24.57 -11.83
N PHE A 43 -12.18 23.53 -11.14
CA PHE A 43 -12.62 23.19 -9.80
C PHE A 43 -11.81 23.98 -8.76
N GLN A 44 -12.49 24.68 -7.85
CA GLN A 44 -11.87 25.52 -6.82
C GLN A 44 -12.45 25.24 -5.44
N ALA A 45 -11.59 25.20 -4.42
CA ALA A 45 -12.04 25.29 -3.04
C ALA A 45 -12.30 26.77 -2.69
N ARG A 46 -13.47 27.07 -2.13
CA ARG A 46 -13.87 28.42 -1.71
C ARG A 46 -14.35 28.37 -0.26
N GLU A 47 -13.65 29.09 0.60
CA GLU A 47 -14.13 29.38 1.94
C GLU A 47 -15.40 30.23 1.80
N CYS A 48 -16.49 29.74 2.36
CA CYS A 48 -17.74 30.48 2.48
C CYS A 48 -18.08 30.53 3.97
N ALA A 49 -18.23 31.72 4.52
CA ALA A 49 -18.61 31.91 5.92
C ALA A 49 -20.11 31.68 6.15
N THR A 50 -20.91 31.77 5.07
CA THR A 50 -22.36 31.55 5.09
C THR A 50 -22.82 30.68 3.92
N VAL A 51 -24.01 30.08 4.04
CA VAL A 51 -24.60 29.29 2.95
C VAL A 51 -25.04 30.19 1.79
N GLU A 52 -25.39 31.44 2.07
CA GLU A 52 -25.75 32.47 1.10
C GLU A 52 -24.58 32.81 0.18
N GLU A 53 -23.35 32.89 0.71
CA GLU A 53 -22.13 33.08 -0.10
C GLU A 53 -21.92 31.92 -1.08
N ALA A 54 -22.13 30.67 -0.63
CA ALA A 54 -22.09 29.51 -1.50
C ALA A 54 -23.17 29.59 -2.61
N MET A 55 -24.39 29.97 -2.25
CA MET A 55 -25.48 30.15 -3.22
C MET A 55 -25.22 31.27 -4.22
N ALA A 56 -24.54 32.34 -3.82
CA ALA A 56 -24.12 33.41 -4.73
C ALA A 56 -23.16 32.86 -5.80
N LEU A 57 -22.23 31.98 -5.44
CA LEU A 57 -21.35 31.30 -6.39
C LEU A 57 -22.14 30.40 -7.35
N PHE A 58 -23.14 29.65 -6.86
CA PHE A 58 -23.93 28.73 -7.68
C PHE A 58 -24.89 29.44 -8.64
N ARG A 59 -25.21 30.71 -8.37
CA ARG A 59 -26.04 31.56 -9.24
C ARG A 59 -25.22 32.45 -10.18
N ALA A 60 -23.90 32.49 -10.02
CA ALA A 60 -23.04 33.29 -10.88
C ALA A 60 -23.07 32.78 -12.34
N PRO A 61 -22.99 33.67 -13.35
CA PRO A 61 -22.91 33.27 -14.76
C PRO A 61 -21.71 32.37 -15.09
N THR A 62 -20.66 32.41 -14.26
CA THR A 62 -19.45 31.62 -14.41
C THR A 62 -19.55 30.23 -13.77
N PHE A 63 -20.66 29.89 -13.10
CA PHE A 63 -20.86 28.58 -12.52
C PHE A 63 -21.06 27.52 -13.62
N SER A 64 -20.15 26.55 -13.63
CA SER A 64 -20.16 25.39 -14.55
C SER A 64 -21.40 24.51 -14.41
N GLY A 65 -22.07 24.54 -13.26
CA GLY A 65 -23.24 23.71 -12.97
C GLY A 65 -22.97 22.53 -12.03
N GLY A 66 -21.82 22.46 -11.36
CA GLY A 66 -21.52 21.43 -10.35
C GLY A 66 -20.75 21.97 -9.15
N ALA A 67 -21.16 21.60 -7.93
CA ALA A 67 -20.48 21.98 -6.70
C ALA A 67 -20.57 20.90 -5.62
N VAL A 68 -19.48 20.74 -4.87
CA VAL A 68 -19.42 19.94 -3.66
C VAL A 68 -19.64 20.87 -2.47
N VAL A 69 -20.58 20.51 -1.60
CA VAL A 69 -20.91 21.22 -0.36
C VAL A 69 -20.42 20.39 0.81
N THR A 70 -19.63 20.99 1.68
CA THR A 70 -19.15 20.32 2.90
C THR A 70 -19.57 21.06 4.17
N MET A 71 -19.03 20.62 5.30
CA MET A 71 -19.29 21.18 6.61
C MET A 71 -19.20 22.73 6.60
N PRO A 72 -20.12 23.41 7.30
CA PRO A 72 -21.28 22.90 8.03
C PRO A 72 -22.57 22.82 7.17
N TYR A 73 -22.51 23.13 5.88
CA TYR A 73 -23.69 23.51 5.10
C TYR A 73 -24.49 22.37 4.48
N LYS A 74 -24.09 21.10 4.68
CA LYS A 74 -24.77 19.95 4.05
C LYS A 74 -26.27 19.88 4.38
N ARG A 75 -26.70 20.38 5.54
CA ARG A 75 -28.13 20.48 5.91
C ARG A 75 -28.75 21.77 5.41
N THR A 76 -28.13 22.91 5.73
CA THR A 76 -28.73 24.23 5.48
C THR A 76 -28.92 24.51 3.99
N ILE A 77 -28.00 24.04 3.12
CA ILE A 77 -28.09 24.25 1.67
C ILE A 77 -29.39 23.73 1.06
N MET A 78 -29.98 22.68 1.63
CA MET A 78 -31.16 22.00 1.09
C MET A 78 -32.35 22.94 0.89
N ALA A 79 -32.54 23.91 1.79
CA ALA A 79 -33.64 24.87 1.73
C ALA A 79 -33.45 25.97 0.66
N HIS A 80 -32.26 26.08 0.06
CA HIS A 80 -31.95 27.08 -0.95
C HIS A 80 -31.98 26.54 -2.39
N LEU A 81 -32.22 25.23 -2.56
CA LEU A 81 -32.23 24.54 -3.85
C LEU A 81 -33.66 24.41 -4.38
N ASP A 82 -33.79 24.38 -5.72
CA ASP A 82 -35.09 24.28 -6.41
C ASP A 82 -35.70 22.87 -6.32
N GLY A 83 -34.88 21.88 -5.99
CA GLY A 83 -35.32 20.51 -5.75
C GLY A 83 -34.20 19.63 -5.22
N LEU A 84 -34.58 18.49 -4.66
CA LEU A 84 -33.65 17.50 -4.14
C LEU A 84 -33.91 16.16 -4.84
N ASP A 85 -32.86 15.38 -5.04
CA ASP A 85 -32.96 13.98 -5.39
C ASP A 85 -33.26 13.13 -4.16
N GLU A 86 -33.79 11.94 -4.40
CA GLU A 86 -34.18 10.98 -3.36
C GLU A 86 -33.09 10.75 -2.30
N PRO A 87 -31.78 10.59 -2.64
CA PRO A 87 -30.76 10.44 -1.61
C PRO A 87 -30.69 11.67 -0.68
N ALA A 88 -30.66 12.89 -1.20
CA ALA A 88 -30.57 14.07 -0.33
C ALA A 88 -31.80 14.22 0.59
N VAL A 89 -32.99 13.88 0.09
CA VAL A 89 -34.22 13.87 0.90
C VAL A 89 -34.14 12.80 1.99
N THR A 90 -33.77 11.58 1.62
CA THR A 90 -33.74 10.42 2.51
C THR A 90 -32.68 10.57 3.61
N LEU A 91 -31.51 11.10 3.27
CA LEU A 91 -30.41 11.30 4.22
C LEU A 91 -30.60 12.54 5.10
N GLY A 92 -31.40 13.52 4.67
CA GLY A 92 -31.46 14.83 5.33
C GLY A 92 -30.15 15.63 5.18
N ALA A 93 -29.35 15.35 4.14
CA ALA A 93 -28.08 16.04 3.88
C ALA A 93 -27.74 16.04 2.38
N CYS A 94 -27.30 17.18 1.86
CA CYS A 94 -26.87 17.40 0.48
C CYS A 94 -25.38 17.79 0.44
N ASN A 95 -24.56 16.98 -0.22
CA ASN A 95 -23.13 17.28 -0.42
C ASN A 95 -22.80 17.63 -1.89
N ASN A 96 -23.76 17.52 -2.80
CA ASN A 96 -23.53 17.73 -4.23
C ASN A 96 -24.69 18.52 -4.83
N VAL A 97 -24.39 19.70 -5.36
CA VAL A 97 -25.33 20.59 -6.03
C VAL A 97 -25.00 20.63 -7.51
N TYR A 98 -26.02 20.49 -8.35
CA TYR A 98 -25.85 20.53 -9.79
C TYR A 98 -26.94 21.36 -10.47
N ARG A 99 -26.63 21.91 -11.64
CA ARG A 99 -27.57 22.64 -12.48
C ARG A 99 -28.20 21.71 -13.51
N THR A 100 -29.51 21.68 -13.58
CA THR A 100 -30.27 20.95 -14.61
C THR A 100 -30.32 21.71 -15.93
N ALA A 101 -30.78 21.06 -16.99
CA ALA A 101 -30.83 21.64 -18.34
C ALA A 101 -31.76 22.86 -18.45
N ASP A 102 -32.81 22.91 -17.63
CA ASP A 102 -33.74 24.05 -17.47
C ASP A 102 -33.21 25.14 -16.54
N GLY A 103 -31.99 24.97 -16.00
CA GLY A 103 -31.28 25.98 -15.21
C GLY A 103 -31.52 25.89 -13.69
N ALA A 104 -32.41 25.03 -13.23
CA ALA A 104 -32.69 24.83 -11.81
C ALA A 104 -31.47 24.23 -11.08
N LEU A 105 -31.28 24.63 -9.83
CA LEU A 105 -30.25 24.09 -8.95
C LEU A 105 -30.86 22.97 -8.11
N ARG A 106 -30.41 21.74 -8.36
CA ARG A 106 -30.84 20.55 -7.61
C ARG A 106 -29.72 20.01 -6.75
N GLY A 107 -30.10 19.32 -5.67
CA GLY A 107 -29.17 18.75 -4.70
C GLY A 107 -29.31 17.23 -4.59
N THR A 108 -28.18 16.55 -4.41
CA THR A 108 -28.13 15.12 -4.13
C THR A 108 -27.06 14.83 -3.07
N ASN A 109 -27.01 13.57 -2.63
CA ASN A 109 -25.95 13.08 -1.77
C ASN A 109 -25.15 11.97 -2.46
N THR A 110 -23.83 12.13 -2.52
CA THR A 110 -22.90 11.16 -3.09
C THR A 110 -21.93 10.58 -2.06
N ASP A 111 -21.87 11.12 -0.84
CA ASP A 111 -20.99 10.62 0.21
C ASP A 111 -21.29 9.15 0.54
N TRP A 112 -22.57 8.76 0.55
CA TRP A 112 -22.98 7.39 0.85
C TRP A 112 -22.39 6.38 -0.15
N ARG A 113 -22.23 6.79 -1.43
CA ARG A 113 -21.60 5.94 -2.46
C ARG A 113 -20.11 5.75 -2.18
N GLY A 114 -19.45 6.82 -1.73
CA GLY A 114 -18.06 6.76 -1.30
C GLY A 114 -17.87 5.84 -0.09
N VAL A 115 -18.72 5.99 0.93
CA VAL A 115 -18.72 5.11 2.12
C VAL A 115 -18.95 3.66 1.74
N LEU A 116 -20.02 3.37 0.99
CA LEU A 116 -20.36 2.02 0.54
C LEU A 116 -19.21 1.38 -0.24
N GLY A 117 -18.69 2.10 -1.25
CA GLY A 117 -17.62 1.60 -2.11
C GLY A 117 -16.34 1.30 -1.33
N CYS A 118 -15.98 2.13 -0.35
CA CYS A 118 -14.80 1.88 0.50
C CYS A 118 -14.99 0.66 1.42
N LEU A 119 -16.16 0.53 2.06
CA LEU A 119 -16.44 -0.57 2.97
C LEU A 119 -16.54 -1.92 2.25
N GLU A 120 -17.31 -1.99 1.16
CA GLU A 120 -17.44 -3.22 0.36
C GLU A 120 -16.15 -3.59 -0.35
N GLY A 121 -15.43 -2.60 -0.86
CA GLY A 121 -14.11 -2.81 -1.46
C GLY A 121 -13.12 -3.42 -0.47
N ALA A 122 -13.18 -3.04 0.81
CA ALA A 122 -12.33 -3.62 1.84
C ALA A 122 -12.80 -5.02 2.30
N SER A 123 -14.10 -5.21 2.56
CA SER A 123 -14.70 -6.54 2.79
C SER A 123 -16.22 -6.46 2.75
N ALA A 124 -16.87 -7.32 1.95
CA ALA A 124 -18.33 -7.46 1.90
C ALA A 124 -18.92 -8.33 3.04
N SER A 125 -18.06 -8.97 3.85
CA SER A 125 -18.44 -9.93 4.90
C SER A 125 -19.16 -9.29 6.10
N GLY A 126 -19.29 -7.95 6.12
CA GLY A 126 -20.00 -7.20 7.14
C GLY A 126 -21.48 -6.97 6.87
N ARG A 127 -21.99 -7.34 5.68
CA ARG A 127 -23.42 -7.22 5.34
C ARG A 127 -24.28 -7.93 6.39
N GLY A 128 -25.34 -7.28 6.86
CA GLY A 128 -26.22 -7.83 7.90
C GLY A 128 -25.71 -7.72 9.33
N LYS A 129 -24.41 -7.44 9.56
CA LYS A 129 -23.81 -7.38 10.90
C LYS A 129 -23.94 -5.98 11.51
N PRO A 130 -23.73 -5.80 12.82
CA PRO A 130 -23.73 -4.46 13.40
C PRO A 130 -22.62 -3.58 12.83
N ALA A 131 -22.79 -2.28 12.94
CA ALA A 131 -21.80 -1.28 12.55
C ALA A 131 -21.71 -0.15 13.59
N ALA A 132 -20.70 0.69 13.49
CA ALA A 132 -20.52 1.86 14.33
C ALA A 132 -20.22 3.11 13.50
N ILE A 133 -20.71 4.26 13.96
CA ILE A 133 -20.42 5.57 13.38
C ILE A 133 -19.90 6.48 14.49
N ILE A 134 -18.78 7.14 14.24
CA ILE A 134 -18.22 8.16 15.13
C ILE A 134 -18.65 9.51 14.56
N GLY A 135 -19.51 10.21 15.28
CA GLY A 135 -20.15 11.47 14.89
C GLY A 135 -21.64 11.34 14.57
N ALA A 136 -22.35 12.47 14.55
CA ALA A 136 -23.79 12.55 14.27
C ALA A 136 -24.17 13.60 13.20
N GLY A 137 -23.19 14.14 12.47
CA GLY A 137 -23.38 15.21 11.48
C GLY A 137 -23.84 14.74 10.08
N GLY A 138 -23.71 15.62 9.08
CA GLY A 138 -24.13 15.35 7.70
C GLY A 138 -23.45 14.13 7.04
N ALA A 139 -22.17 13.88 7.36
CA ALA A 139 -21.45 12.69 6.90
C ALA A 139 -21.93 11.41 7.61
N ALA A 140 -22.25 11.49 8.91
CA ALA A 140 -22.82 10.37 9.66
C ALA A 140 -24.15 9.89 9.05
N ARG A 141 -24.98 10.81 8.55
CA ARG A 141 -26.24 10.47 7.84
C ARG A 141 -26.01 9.65 6.57
N ALA A 142 -24.96 10.00 5.82
CA ALA A 142 -24.55 9.23 4.65
C ALA A 142 -24.01 7.85 5.03
N ALA A 143 -23.29 7.74 6.15
CA ALA A 143 -22.86 6.46 6.70
C ALA A 143 -24.04 5.61 7.18
N VAL A 144 -25.05 6.19 7.85
CA VAL A 144 -26.29 5.46 8.23
C VAL A 144 -26.98 4.91 6.98
N TYR A 145 -27.12 5.70 5.92
CA TYR A 145 -27.73 5.23 4.68
C TYR A 145 -26.95 4.06 4.07
N ALA A 146 -25.62 4.19 3.91
CA ALA A 146 -24.79 3.12 3.36
C ALA A 146 -24.84 1.84 4.21
N LEU A 147 -24.76 1.96 5.54
CA LEU A 147 -24.75 0.82 6.45
C LEU A 147 -26.13 0.14 6.54
N HIS A 148 -27.20 0.91 6.69
CA HIS A 148 -28.54 0.36 6.86
C HIS A 148 -29.21 0.01 5.53
N ALA A 149 -29.32 0.97 4.61
CA ALA A 149 -30.09 0.80 3.37
C ALA A 149 -29.38 -0.14 2.38
N GLU A 150 -28.05 -0.06 2.27
CA GLU A 150 -27.29 -0.82 1.26
C GLU A 150 -26.68 -2.10 1.85
N LEU A 151 -25.99 -2.00 2.99
CA LEU A 151 -25.29 -3.12 3.65
C LEU A 151 -26.19 -3.95 4.59
N LYS A 152 -27.41 -3.46 4.88
CA LYS A 152 -28.40 -4.14 5.72
C LYS A 152 -27.92 -4.41 7.16
N CYS A 153 -27.03 -3.59 7.70
CA CYS A 153 -26.53 -3.73 9.06
C CYS A 153 -27.69 -3.77 10.07
N SER A 154 -27.65 -4.73 11.00
CA SER A 154 -28.71 -5.01 11.98
C SER A 154 -28.89 -3.86 12.97
N THR A 155 -27.78 -3.45 13.60
CA THR A 155 -27.72 -2.39 14.60
C THR A 155 -26.60 -1.43 14.24
N ILE A 156 -26.82 -0.12 14.39
CA ILE A 156 -25.78 0.89 14.21
C ILE A 156 -25.52 1.60 15.55
N TYR A 157 -24.34 1.39 16.11
CA TYR A 157 -23.86 2.08 17.30
C TYR A 157 -23.39 3.49 16.92
N ILE A 158 -23.91 4.51 17.59
CA ILE A 158 -23.49 5.90 17.40
C ILE A 158 -22.63 6.30 18.58
N VAL A 159 -21.44 6.83 18.28
CA VAL A 159 -20.52 7.40 19.27
C VAL A 159 -20.37 8.88 18.97
N ASN A 160 -20.89 9.73 19.85
CA ASN A 160 -20.80 11.18 19.68
C ASN A 160 -20.78 11.85 21.06
N ARG A 161 -20.04 12.95 21.18
CA ARG A 161 -19.93 13.75 22.41
C ARG A 161 -21.24 14.45 22.77
N ASP A 162 -22.06 14.78 21.77
CA ASP A 162 -23.33 15.51 21.96
C ASP A 162 -24.53 14.57 21.80
N ALA A 163 -25.23 14.31 22.91
CA ALA A 163 -26.43 13.47 22.94
C ALA A 163 -27.67 14.11 22.29
N GLY A 164 -27.70 15.44 22.13
CA GLY A 164 -28.71 16.15 21.36
C GLY A 164 -28.58 15.86 19.87
N GLU A 165 -27.38 15.95 19.33
CA GLU A 165 -27.14 15.63 17.91
C GLU A 165 -27.49 14.18 17.57
N VAL A 166 -27.21 13.23 18.48
CA VAL A 166 -27.58 11.82 18.28
C VAL A 166 -29.09 11.62 18.29
N ARG A 167 -29.81 12.31 19.18
CA ARG A 167 -31.29 12.29 19.20
C ARG A 167 -31.88 12.87 17.91
N GLU A 168 -31.36 14.00 17.43
CA GLU A 168 -31.79 14.57 16.15
C GLU A 168 -31.53 13.64 14.97
N LEU A 169 -30.36 13.00 14.91
CA LEU A 169 -30.04 11.99 13.90
C LEU A 169 -31.02 10.82 13.97
N ALA A 170 -31.29 10.30 15.17
CA ALA A 170 -32.18 9.17 15.37
C ALA A 170 -33.62 9.49 14.98
N ASP A 171 -34.18 10.63 15.43
CA ASP A 171 -35.54 11.06 15.10
C ASP A 171 -35.74 11.25 13.59
N GLU A 172 -34.72 11.77 12.89
CA GLU A 172 -34.72 11.88 11.42
C GLU A 172 -34.68 10.50 10.75
N CYS A 173 -33.80 9.62 11.19
CA CYS A 173 -33.70 8.28 10.61
C CYS A 173 -34.97 7.45 10.87
N TYR A 174 -35.58 7.55 12.05
CA TYR A 174 -36.82 6.83 12.37
C TYR A 174 -38.04 7.34 11.59
N ARG A 175 -38.07 8.62 11.19
CA ARG A 175 -39.10 9.10 10.25
C ARG A 175 -39.00 8.45 8.87
N VAL A 176 -37.80 8.08 8.45
CA VAL A 176 -37.52 7.51 7.12
C VAL A 176 -37.64 5.98 7.15
N TYR A 177 -36.97 5.33 8.11
CA TYR A 177 -36.85 3.88 8.16
C TYR A 177 -37.89 3.21 9.08
N GLY A 178 -38.52 3.97 9.99
CA GLY A 178 -39.37 3.43 11.04
C GLY A 178 -38.58 2.56 12.02
N GLY A 179 -39.25 1.59 12.64
CA GLY A 179 -38.62 0.62 13.54
C GLY A 179 -37.74 -0.45 12.85
N ARG A 180 -37.41 -0.28 11.56
CA ARG A 180 -36.52 -1.20 10.82
C ARG A 180 -35.04 -0.92 11.07
N LEU A 181 -34.71 0.28 11.52
CA LEU A 181 -33.37 0.69 11.90
C LEU A 181 -33.27 0.69 13.42
N GLU A 182 -32.19 0.13 13.95
CA GLU A 182 -31.85 0.22 15.38
C GLU A 182 -30.60 1.10 15.55
N LEU A 183 -30.77 2.26 16.21
CA LEU A 183 -29.67 3.14 16.58
C LEU A 183 -29.45 3.11 18.09
N VAL A 184 -28.21 2.85 18.50
CA VAL A 184 -27.83 2.76 19.91
C VAL A 184 -26.72 3.78 20.19
N HIS A 185 -27.01 4.78 21.03
CA HIS A 185 -26.01 5.75 21.46
C HIS A 185 -25.13 5.14 22.56
N LEU A 186 -23.83 5.10 22.32
CA LEU A 186 -22.84 4.75 23.32
C LEU A 186 -22.25 6.03 23.91
N THR A 187 -22.39 6.14 25.22
CA THR A 187 -22.00 7.31 26.01
C THR A 187 -20.87 7.02 26.97
N GLN A 188 -20.59 5.74 27.27
CA GLN A 188 -19.59 5.29 28.24
C GLN A 188 -18.88 4.03 27.72
N VAL A 189 -17.58 3.92 27.98
CA VAL A 189 -16.73 2.82 27.51
C VAL A 189 -17.18 1.45 28.02
N GLU A 190 -17.76 1.37 29.22
CA GLU A 190 -18.26 0.11 29.81
C GLU A 190 -19.38 -0.50 28.97
N GLN A 191 -20.13 0.32 28.23
CA GLN A 191 -21.20 -0.15 27.35
C GLN A 191 -20.64 -1.01 26.20
N VAL A 192 -19.38 -0.80 25.79
CA VAL A 192 -18.74 -1.57 24.71
C VAL A 192 -18.59 -3.05 25.10
N ALA A 193 -18.28 -3.32 26.37
CA ALA A 193 -18.15 -4.68 26.88
C ALA A 193 -19.49 -5.42 26.98
N ALA A 194 -20.60 -4.67 27.11
CA ALA A 194 -21.95 -5.19 27.24
C ALA A 194 -22.70 -5.35 25.91
N LEU A 195 -22.07 -5.03 24.78
CA LEU A 195 -22.72 -5.12 23.47
C LEU A 195 -23.04 -6.58 23.11
N PRO A 196 -24.27 -6.86 22.62
CA PRO A 196 -24.66 -8.22 22.22
C PRO A 196 -23.83 -8.73 21.05
N GLU A 197 -23.55 -7.84 20.09
CA GLU A 197 -22.70 -8.10 18.94
C GLU A 197 -21.82 -6.87 18.68
N ARG A 198 -20.64 -7.09 18.08
CA ARG A 198 -19.69 -6.02 17.83
C ARG A 198 -19.84 -5.44 16.43
N PRO A 199 -19.50 -4.15 16.24
CA PRO A 199 -19.53 -3.56 14.91
C PRO A 199 -18.47 -4.18 14.00
N PHE A 200 -18.89 -4.64 12.82
CA PHE A 200 -17.98 -5.05 11.76
C PHE A 200 -17.50 -3.85 10.94
N TYR A 201 -18.38 -2.92 10.60
CA TYR A 201 -18.00 -1.67 9.94
C TYR A 201 -17.91 -0.55 10.96
N VAL A 202 -16.83 0.23 10.93
CA VAL A 202 -16.68 1.44 11.75
C VAL A 202 -16.43 2.61 10.80
N VAL A 203 -17.23 3.68 10.91
CA VAL A 203 -17.09 4.86 10.05
C VAL A 203 -16.81 6.10 10.90
N GLY A 204 -15.60 6.64 10.78
CA GLY A 204 -15.18 7.90 11.38
C GLY A 204 -15.66 9.10 10.57
N THR A 205 -16.39 10.03 11.18
CA THR A 205 -16.92 11.23 10.49
C THR A 205 -16.62 12.55 11.21
N VAL A 206 -15.87 12.50 12.31
CA VAL A 206 -15.52 13.66 13.14
C VAL A 206 -14.07 14.07 12.84
N PRO A 207 -13.78 15.35 12.59
CA PRO A 207 -12.40 15.83 12.42
C PRO A 207 -11.49 15.43 13.60
N ASP A 208 -10.24 15.11 13.31
CA ASP A 208 -9.24 14.71 14.32
C ASP A 208 -8.75 15.93 15.11
N ALA A 209 -9.52 16.30 16.14
CA ALA A 209 -9.15 17.27 17.15
C ALA A 209 -8.61 16.57 18.40
N GLU A 210 -7.75 17.24 19.17
CA GLU A 210 -7.37 16.75 20.49
C GLU A 210 -8.62 16.80 21.39
N PRO A 211 -8.98 15.71 22.09
CA PRO A 211 -10.08 15.73 23.03
C PRO A 211 -9.76 16.64 24.22
N THR A 212 -10.61 17.62 24.48
CA THR A 212 -10.43 18.63 25.54
C THR A 212 -11.49 18.55 26.62
N THR A 213 -12.67 18.04 26.27
CA THR A 213 -13.81 17.85 27.18
C THR A 213 -13.88 16.40 27.66
N PRO A 214 -14.47 16.13 28.83
CA PRO A 214 -14.69 14.76 29.31
C PRO A 214 -15.44 13.89 28.30
N GLU A 215 -16.44 14.45 27.61
CA GLU A 215 -17.24 13.75 26.62
C GLU A 215 -16.43 13.39 25.37
N GLU A 216 -15.50 14.26 24.94
CA GLU A 216 -14.58 13.93 23.85
C GLU A 216 -13.58 12.83 24.25
N VAL A 217 -13.04 12.89 25.47
CA VAL A 217 -12.16 11.84 25.99
C VAL A 217 -12.91 10.49 26.02
N GLU A 218 -14.17 10.50 26.43
CA GLU A 218 -15.01 9.31 26.50
C GLU A 218 -15.29 8.72 25.11
N VAL A 219 -15.58 9.56 24.10
CA VAL A 219 -15.70 9.13 22.69
C VAL A 219 -14.45 8.39 22.23
N HIS A 220 -13.26 8.94 22.53
CA HIS A 220 -12.00 8.29 22.18
C HIS A 220 -11.81 6.96 22.93
N ALA A 221 -12.18 6.89 24.21
CA ALA A 221 -12.10 5.67 25.00
C ALA A 221 -13.03 4.57 24.45
N ILE A 222 -14.25 4.91 24.06
CA ILE A 222 -15.22 4.00 23.41
C ILE A 222 -14.64 3.46 22.10
N VAL A 223 -14.08 4.34 21.24
CA VAL A 223 -13.48 3.92 19.97
C VAL A 223 -12.26 3.03 20.19
N GLU A 224 -11.38 3.38 21.13
CA GLU A 224 -10.23 2.55 21.48
C GLU A 224 -10.68 1.15 21.95
N ALA A 225 -11.70 1.10 22.82
CA ALA A 225 -12.27 -0.15 23.30
C ALA A 225 -12.83 -1.01 22.15
N PHE A 226 -13.52 -0.41 21.17
CA PHE A 226 -13.97 -1.12 19.98
C PHE A 226 -12.82 -1.77 19.22
N LEU A 227 -11.80 -0.96 18.91
CA LEU A 227 -10.67 -1.38 18.08
C LEU A 227 -9.84 -2.48 18.75
N ALA A 228 -9.63 -2.36 20.07
CA ALA A 228 -8.88 -3.33 20.90
C ALA A 228 -9.57 -4.70 20.97
N SER A 229 -10.90 -4.70 20.96
CA SER A 229 -11.69 -5.86 21.28
C SER A 229 -11.56 -6.99 20.22
N ALA A 230 -11.37 -8.25 20.64
CA ALA A 230 -11.30 -9.45 19.76
C ALA A 230 -12.68 -10.09 19.54
N PRO A 231 -13.08 -10.50 18.33
CA PRO A 231 -14.47 -10.92 18.03
C PRO A 231 -14.99 -12.02 18.97
N ALA A 232 -16.26 -11.90 19.37
CA ALA A 232 -16.89 -12.77 20.38
C ALA A 232 -17.21 -14.19 19.87
N SER A 233 -17.14 -14.47 18.57
CA SER A 233 -17.33 -15.80 18.01
C SER A 233 -16.15 -16.19 17.11
N ALA A 234 -15.55 -17.34 17.42
CA ALA A 234 -14.43 -17.95 16.71
C ALA A 234 -14.86 -18.53 15.36
N SER A 235 -15.41 -17.68 14.49
CA SER A 235 -15.50 -17.91 13.04
C SER A 235 -14.59 -16.86 12.40
N THR A 236 -13.28 -17.09 12.49
CA THR A 236 -12.25 -16.27 11.87
C THR A 236 -12.42 -16.31 10.35
N SER A 237 -13.12 -15.32 9.78
CA SER A 237 -12.94 -15.02 8.37
C SER A 237 -11.50 -14.55 8.18
N ILE A 238 -10.71 -15.34 7.45
CA ILE A 238 -9.29 -15.09 7.14
C ILE A 238 -9.12 -13.70 6.48
N GLU A 239 -10.17 -13.15 5.88
CA GLU A 239 -10.14 -11.84 5.21
C GLU A 239 -9.74 -10.66 6.10
N THR A 240 -10.14 -10.67 7.37
CA THR A 240 -10.01 -9.52 8.28
C THR A 240 -9.35 -9.86 9.61
N ASN A 241 -8.80 -11.08 9.75
CA ASN A 241 -8.25 -11.60 11.01
C ASN A 241 -9.23 -11.50 12.20
N GLY A 242 -10.53 -11.63 11.91
CA GLY A 242 -11.58 -11.44 12.91
C GLY A 242 -11.86 -9.99 13.31
N LYS A 243 -11.14 -9.00 12.75
CA LYS A 243 -11.44 -7.57 12.90
C LYS A 243 -12.44 -7.11 11.83
N GLY A 244 -12.89 -5.87 11.94
CA GLY A 244 -13.83 -5.24 11.01
C GLY A 244 -13.13 -4.45 9.90
N VAL A 245 -13.85 -3.54 9.25
CA VAL A 245 -13.30 -2.49 8.39
C VAL A 245 -13.52 -1.13 9.04
N LEU A 246 -12.44 -0.37 9.26
CA LEU A 246 -12.50 1.02 9.70
C LEU A 246 -12.30 1.93 8.50
N LEU A 247 -13.32 2.74 8.21
CA LEU A 247 -13.23 3.84 7.26
C LEU A 247 -13.22 5.15 8.04
N ASP A 248 -12.10 5.86 8.04
CA ASP A 248 -12.08 7.23 8.53
C ASP A 248 -12.26 8.20 7.36
N MET A 249 -13.39 8.91 7.33
CA MET A 249 -13.70 9.90 6.30
C MET A 249 -12.91 11.20 6.50
N CYS A 250 -12.26 11.37 7.65
CA CYS A 250 -11.44 12.52 7.96
C CYS A 250 -10.00 12.29 7.50
N PHE A 251 -9.46 13.24 6.75
CA PHE A 251 -8.14 13.14 6.12
C PHE A 251 -7.12 14.15 6.68
N LYS A 252 -7.46 14.85 7.78
CA LYS A 252 -6.56 15.80 8.43
C LYS A 252 -6.38 15.42 9.91
N PRO A 253 -5.19 14.98 10.31
CA PRO A 253 -4.06 14.57 9.47
C PRO A 253 -4.41 13.32 8.62
N ARG A 254 -3.61 13.00 7.60
CA ARG A 254 -3.83 11.81 6.73
C ARG A 254 -4.01 10.52 7.54
N ARG A 255 -3.28 10.42 8.66
CA ARG A 255 -3.38 9.35 9.65
C ARG A 255 -3.92 9.92 10.96
N THR A 256 -5.24 9.89 11.12
CA THR A 256 -5.97 10.34 12.32
C THR A 256 -5.61 9.49 13.55
N ARG A 257 -5.99 9.94 14.75
CA ARG A 257 -5.83 9.14 15.97
C ARG A 257 -6.59 7.81 15.90
N PHE A 258 -7.74 7.75 15.23
CA PHE A 258 -8.52 6.51 15.06
C PHE A 258 -7.83 5.50 14.15
N LEU A 259 -7.28 5.94 13.01
CA LEU A 259 -6.50 5.05 12.14
C LEU A 259 -5.26 4.51 12.86
N LYS A 260 -4.54 5.37 13.58
CA LYS A 260 -3.39 4.94 14.40
C LYS A 260 -3.78 3.96 15.50
N ALA A 261 -4.93 4.16 16.14
CA ALA A 261 -5.46 3.23 17.13
C ALA A 261 -5.79 1.87 16.50
N ALA A 262 -6.42 1.86 15.33
CA ALA A 262 -6.76 0.63 14.63
C ALA A 262 -5.51 -0.17 14.25
N GLU A 263 -4.47 0.50 13.76
CA GLU A 263 -3.16 -0.10 13.48
C GLU A 263 -2.54 -0.72 14.75
N ARG A 264 -2.56 -0.01 15.88
CA ARG A 264 -2.07 -0.54 17.18
C ARG A 264 -2.81 -1.80 17.62
N HIS A 265 -4.08 -1.93 17.26
CA HIS A 265 -4.94 -3.06 17.62
C HIS A 265 -5.07 -4.12 16.52
N GLY A 266 -4.18 -4.09 15.52
CA GLY A 266 -4.06 -5.15 14.51
C GLY A 266 -5.10 -5.11 13.39
N TRP A 267 -5.73 -3.96 13.13
CA TRP A 267 -6.57 -3.77 11.94
C TRP A 267 -5.71 -3.71 10.66
N THR A 268 -6.25 -4.19 9.55
CA THR A 268 -5.50 -4.72 8.40
C THR A 268 -4.58 -3.73 7.67
N THR A 269 -3.34 -4.15 7.38
CA THR A 269 -2.33 -3.52 6.50
C THR A 269 -1.66 -4.57 5.59
N LYS A 270 -0.78 -4.19 4.65
CA LYS A 270 0.03 -5.15 3.85
C LYS A 270 0.75 -6.18 4.74
N LEU A 271 1.32 -5.72 5.85
CA LEU A 271 2.03 -6.58 6.81
C LEU A 271 1.08 -7.51 7.57
N THR A 272 -0.15 -7.09 7.88
CA THR A 272 -1.11 -8.01 8.53
C THR A 272 -1.54 -9.12 7.59
N GLN A 273 -1.65 -8.86 6.28
CA GLN A 273 -1.99 -9.90 5.30
C GLN A 273 -0.86 -10.92 5.14
N ILE A 274 0.39 -10.45 5.15
CA ILE A 274 1.57 -11.31 5.17
C ILE A 274 1.59 -12.19 6.43
N ALA A 275 1.40 -11.59 7.61
CA ALA A 275 1.34 -12.34 8.87
C ALA A 275 0.17 -13.34 8.91
N ALA A 276 -1.02 -12.93 8.44
CA ALA A 276 -2.22 -13.78 8.40
C ALA A 276 -2.09 -14.96 7.43
N ALA A 277 -1.29 -14.81 6.36
CA ALA A 277 -0.97 -15.91 5.45
C ALA A 277 0.04 -16.90 6.05
N GLY A 278 0.66 -16.60 7.20
CA GLY A 278 1.57 -17.51 7.92
C GLY A 278 3.06 -17.22 7.72
N PHE A 279 3.43 -16.13 7.05
CA PHE A 279 4.83 -15.75 6.93
C PHE A 279 5.44 -15.42 8.29
N ARG A 280 6.73 -15.74 8.44
CA ARG A 280 7.50 -15.50 9.67
C ARG A 280 8.47 -14.34 9.55
N GLY A 281 8.69 -13.83 8.34
CA GLY A 281 9.56 -12.70 8.09
C GLY A 281 9.25 -11.98 6.79
N VAL A 282 9.83 -10.79 6.65
CA VAL A 282 9.67 -9.91 5.50
C VAL A 282 11.01 -9.28 5.12
N GLU A 283 11.22 -9.11 3.82
CA GLU A 283 12.22 -8.18 3.30
C GLU A 283 11.58 -6.78 3.22
N LEU A 284 12.33 -5.74 3.58
CA LEU A 284 11.86 -4.36 3.48
C LEU A 284 12.59 -3.61 2.38
N PHE A 285 11.81 -3.01 1.48
CA PHE A 285 12.35 -2.08 0.50
C PHE A 285 12.59 -0.72 1.16
N TYR A 286 13.71 -0.08 0.85
CA TYR A 286 14.04 1.26 1.32
C TYR A 286 12.98 2.27 0.85
N GLU A 287 12.43 2.06 -0.35
CA GLU A 287 11.32 2.83 -0.89
C GLU A 287 10.06 2.74 -0.02
N ASP A 288 9.77 1.60 0.63
CA ASP A 288 8.63 1.49 1.56
C ASP A 288 8.76 2.50 2.71
N LEU A 289 9.98 2.69 3.22
CA LEU A 289 10.28 3.69 4.25
C LEU A 289 10.20 5.11 3.71
N GLU A 290 10.65 5.36 2.47
CA GLU A 290 10.52 6.66 1.85
C GLU A 290 9.05 7.05 1.66
N TYR A 291 8.22 6.13 1.17
CA TYR A 291 6.78 6.37 0.98
C TYR A 291 6.11 6.71 2.30
N LEU A 292 6.37 5.91 3.34
CA LEU A 292 5.83 6.16 4.67
C LEU A 292 6.35 7.48 5.26
N ALA A 293 7.63 7.81 5.09
CA ALA A 293 8.20 9.07 5.55
C ALA A 293 7.57 10.30 4.86
N ARG A 294 7.32 10.23 3.54
CA ARG A 294 6.61 11.27 2.78
C ARG A 294 5.17 11.42 3.26
N GLU A 295 4.50 10.31 3.49
CA GLU A 295 3.11 10.30 3.95
C GLU A 295 2.97 10.91 5.35
N GLN A 296 3.88 10.58 6.27
CA GLN A 296 3.84 11.04 7.65
C GLN A 296 4.27 12.51 7.82
N SER A 297 5.27 12.97 7.08
CA SER A 297 5.87 14.29 7.30
C SER A 297 5.24 15.42 6.50
N GLN A 298 4.53 15.13 5.39
CA GLN A 298 4.07 16.12 4.41
C GLN A 298 5.20 17.07 3.91
N ALA A 299 6.46 16.66 4.07
CA ALA A 299 7.67 17.43 3.79
C ALA A 299 8.69 16.57 3.02
N ALA A 300 9.87 17.13 2.75
CA ALA A 300 10.96 16.42 2.10
C ALA A 300 11.45 15.24 2.98
N VAL A 301 11.80 14.13 2.33
CA VAL A 301 12.39 12.97 3.00
C VAL A 301 13.78 13.33 3.52
N THR A 302 13.97 13.22 4.82
CA THR A 302 15.22 13.45 5.54
C THR A 302 15.55 12.24 6.41
N GLU A 303 16.81 12.11 6.84
CA GLU A 303 17.22 11.02 7.75
C GLU A 303 16.31 10.90 9.00
N PRO A 304 15.96 11.98 9.73
CA PRO A 304 15.05 11.88 10.87
C PRO A 304 13.67 11.32 10.51
N THR A 305 13.11 11.71 9.37
CA THR A 305 11.80 11.20 8.91
C THR A 305 11.87 9.72 8.50
N LEU A 306 12.97 9.28 7.88
CA LEU A 306 13.20 7.87 7.56
C LEU A 306 13.35 7.03 8.82
N LEU A 307 14.08 7.51 9.83
CA LEU A 307 14.22 6.82 11.11
C LEU A 307 12.88 6.73 11.85
N ALA A 308 12.00 7.72 11.72
CA ALA A 308 10.64 7.65 12.27
C ALA A 308 9.79 6.60 11.55
N ALA A 309 9.83 6.56 10.22
CA ALA A 309 9.16 5.54 9.41
C ALA A 309 9.67 4.13 9.74
N ALA A 310 10.98 3.97 9.92
CA ALA A 310 11.60 2.71 10.34
C ALA A 310 11.12 2.24 11.73
N ARG A 311 11.08 3.14 12.73
CA ARG A 311 10.56 2.81 14.07
C ARG A 311 9.09 2.37 14.03
N ALA A 312 8.26 3.06 13.25
CA ALA A 312 6.86 2.70 13.08
C ALA A 312 6.72 1.31 12.42
N THR A 313 7.49 1.06 11.36
CA THR A 313 7.51 -0.23 10.65
C THR A 313 7.97 -1.37 11.55
N LYS A 314 9.04 -1.16 12.34
CA LYS A 314 9.52 -2.13 13.32
C LYS A 314 8.46 -2.48 14.36
N THR A 315 7.83 -1.46 14.93
CA THR A 315 6.77 -1.65 15.95
C THR A 315 5.61 -2.48 15.40
N LEU A 316 5.21 -2.23 14.15
CA LEU A 316 4.16 -3.00 13.48
C LEU A 316 4.60 -4.45 13.21
N CYS A 317 5.81 -4.66 12.70
CA CYS A 317 6.34 -6.00 12.48
C CYS A 317 6.42 -6.82 13.78
N ASP A 318 6.88 -6.21 14.88
CA ASP A 318 6.95 -6.85 16.20
C ASP A 318 5.57 -7.27 16.71
N THR A 319 4.57 -6.40 16.53
CA THR A 319 3.17 -6.67 16.91
C THR A 319 2.59 -7.85 16.11
N LEU A 320 3.06 -8.03 14.88
CA LEU A 320 2.63 -9.09 13.97
C LEU A 320 3.52 -10.33 14.01
N HIS A 321 4.53 -10.36 14.89
CA HIS A 321 5.52 -11.43 14.98
C HIS A 321 6.25 -11.72 13.64
N LEU A 322 6.44 -10.68 12.83
CA LEU A 322 7.21 -10.73 11.59
C LEU A 322 8.64 -10.26 11.83
N GLN A 323 9.62 -11.12 11.55
CA GLN A 323 11.02 -10.72 11.56
C GLN A 323 11.36 -9.95 10.29
N ILE A 324 11.99 -8.78 10.43
CA ILE A 324 12.58 -8.08 9.28
C ILE A 324 13.88 -8.80 8.93
N ILE A 325 13.90 -9.47 7.78
CA ILE A 325 15.01 -10.31 7.32
C ILE A 325 16.16 -9.40 6.87
N SER A 326 15.86 -8.47 5.95
CA SER A 326 16.84 -7.57 5.33
C SER A 326 16.23 -6.20 5.04
N LEU A 327 17.08 -5.18 4.96
CA LEU A 327 16.78 -3.90 4.31
C LEU A 327 17.42 -3.89 2.91
N GLN A 328 16.63 -3.62 1.89
CA GLN A 328 17.04 -3.71 0.50
C GLN A 328 16.38 -2.65 -0.39
N PRO A 329 16.79 -2.47 -1.65
CA PRO A 329 18.13 -2.73 -2.16
C PRO A 329 19.07 -1.53 -1.94
N PHE A 330 20.30 -1.77 -1.49
CA PHE A 330 21.34 -0.73 -1.52
C PHE A 330 22.00 -0.67 -2.90
N LEU A 331 21.35 0.08 -3.81
CA LEU A 331 21.68 0.11 -5.24
C LEU A 331 22.98 0.84 -5.59
N PHE A 332 23.63 0.35 -6.65
CA PHE A 332 24.70 1.00 -7.41
C PHE A 332 25.94 1.31 -6.57
N TYR A 333 26.46 0.29 -5.90
CA TYR A 333 27.60 0.46 -5.01
C TYR A 333 28.93 0.11 -5.67
N GLU A 334 29.09 -1.14 -6.10
CA GLU A 334 30.39 -1.67 -6.51
C GLU A 334 30.76 -1.26 -7.94
N GLY A 335 32.07 -1.20 -8.19
CA GLY A 335 32.64 -1.05 -9.53
C GLY A 335 32.53 0.35 -10.11
N LEU A 336 32.22 1.39 -9.33
CA LEU A 336 32.04 2.76 -9.85
C LEU A 336 33.35 3.40 -10.33
N VAL A 337 33.49 3.76 -11.60
CA VAL A 337 34.75 4.38 -12.08
C VAL A 337 35.02 5.72 -11.39
N ASP A 338 33.97 6.50 -11.12
CA ASP A 338 34.05 7.73 -10.34
C ASP A 338 34.14 7.43 -8.83
N ARG A 339 35.33 7.64 -8.27
CA ARG A 339 35.62 7.41 -6.85
C ARG A 339 34.96 8.45 -5.93
N ALA A 340 34.59 9.63 -6.43
CA ALA A 340 33.79 10.58 -5.67
C ALA A 340 32.34 10.09 -5.54
N ALA A 341 31.77 9.54 -6.62
CA ALA A 341 30.45 8.88 -6.58
C ALA A 341 30.48 7.67 -5.62
N HIS A 342 31.55 6.87 -5.63
CA HIS A 342 31.76 5.81 -4.65
C HIS A 342 31.74 6.35 -3.20
N ALA A 343 32.49 7.42 -2.90
CA ALA A 343 32.51 8.03 -1.56
C ALA A 343 31.13 8.57 -1.12
N GLN A 344 30.30 9.05 -2.06
CA GLN A 344 28.92 9.45 -1.76
C GLN A 344 28.04 8.24 -1.38
N ARG A 345 28.25 7.07 -1.99
CA ARG A 345 27.57 5.83 -1.58
C ARG A 345 27.97 5.43 -0.17
N ILE A 346 29.25 5.50 0.18
CA ILE A 346 29.72 5.26 1.56
C ILE A 346 29.07 6.22 2.55
N THR A 347 28.91 7.49 2.18
CA THR A 347 28.20 8.47 3.02
C THR A 347 26.73 8.07 3.22
N LYS A 348 26.03 7.66 2.16
CA LYS A 348 24.64 7.18 2.23
C LYS A 348 24.52 5.91 3.08
N LEU A 349 25.51 5.03 3.03
CA LEU A 349 25.53 3.78 3.79
C LEU A 349 25.47 4.02 5.31
N ARG A 350 26.02 5.13 5.81
CA ARG A 350 25.93 5.48 7.24
C ARG A 350 24.49 5.69 7.71
N THR A 351 23.63 6.25 6.86
CA THR A 351 22.19 6.34 7.16
C THR A 351 21.54 4.95 7.12
N TRP A 352 21.97 4.08 6.22
CA TRP A 352 21.48 2.69 6.14
C TRP A 352 21.82 1.86 7.37
N PHE A 353 22.99 2.04 7.98
CA PHE A 353 23.31 1.39 9.27
C PHE A 353 22.32 1.76 10.36
N LYS A 354 22.03 3.06 10.51
CA LYS A 354 21.03 3.53 11.47
C LYS A 354 19.64 2.95 11.18
N LEU A 355 19.26 2.83 9.90
CA LEU A 355 17.99 2.25 9.50
C LEU A 355 17.93 0.75 9.83
N ALA A 356 18.96 -0.02 9.46
CA ALA A 356 19.05 -1.45 9.76
C ALA A 356 18.91 -1.71 11.27
N HIS A 357 19.69 -1.00 12.10
CA HIS A 357 19.58 -1.10 13.56
C HIS A 357 18.20 -0.70 14.09
N THR A 358 17.60 0.36 13.54
CA THR A 358 16.25 0.80 13.92
C THR A 358 15.19 -0.23 13.58
N LEU A 359 15.35 -0.93 12.45
CA LEU A 359 14.50 -2.03 12.02
C LEU A 359 14.82 -3.34 12.75
N GLY A 360 15.85 -3.38 13.59
CA GLY A 360 16.28 -4.59 14.28
C GLY A 360 16.76 -5.71 13.35
N THR A 361 17.20 -5.36 12.13
CA THR A 361 17.91 -6.28 11.24
C THR A 361 19.39 -5.94 11.22
N ASP A 362 20.21 -6.96 11.04
CA ASP A 362 21.65 -6.82 10.82
C ASP A 362 22.02 -6.95 9.34
N LEU A 363 21.06 -7.13 8.43
CA LEU A 363 21.33 -7.52 7.04
C LEU A 363 20.90 -6.43 6.05
N ILE A 364 21.83 -5.99 5.19
CA ILE A 364 21.57 -5.12 4.04
C ILE A 364 21.81 -5.92 2.76
N GLN A 365 20.85 -5.92 1.83
CA GLN A 365 21.06 -6.54 0.52
C GLN A 365 21.62 -5.53 -0.48
N ILE A 366 22.61 -5.98 -1.25
CA ILE A 366 23.27 -5.21 -2.30
C ILE A 366 23.09 -5.99 -3.60
N PRO A 367 22.19 -5.56 -4.50
CA PRO A 367 22.17 -6.11 -5.83
C PRO A 367 23.35 -5.60 -6.65
N SER A 368 23.87 -6.48 -7.49
CA SER A 368 24.94 -6.18 -8.44
C SER A 368 24.62 -5.01 -9.35
N ASN A 369 25.64 -4.22 -9.68
CA ASN A 369 25.51 -2.99 -10.41
C ASN A 369 25.11 -3.24 -11.89
N PHE A 370 24.03 -2.59 -12.31
CA PHE A 370 23.48 -2.65 -13.66
C PHE A 370 23.47 -1.29 -14.36
N GLN A 371 24.27 -0.32 -13.90
CA GLN A 371 24.46 0.93 -14.63
C GLN A 371 25.16 0.64 -15.98
N PRO A 372 24.64 1.17 -17.10
CA PRO A 372 25.17 0.88 -18.43
C PRO A 372 26.54 1.54 -18.67
N THR A 373 26.86 2.60 -17.93
CA THR A 373 28.10 3.38 -18.05
C THR A 373 28.60 3.80 -16.68
N GLY A 374 29.89 4.13 -16.57
CA GLY A 374 30.48 4.62 -15.32
C GLY A 374 30.82 3.52 -14.31
N THR A 375 30.81 2.25 -14.75
CA THR A 375 31.20 1.08 -13.95
C THR A 375 32.30 0.29 -14.65
N THR A 376 33.14 -0.40 -13.88
CA THR A 376 34.22 -1.28 -14.37
C THR A 376 33.93 -2.74 -14.05
N GLY A 377 34.33 -3.64 -14.96
CA GLY A 377 34.33 -5.09 -14.75
C GLY A 377 35.63 -5.60 -14.14
N ASP A 378 36.53 -4.69 -13.76
CA ASP A 378 37.74 -5.04 -13.02
C ASP A 378 37.38 -5.62 -11.64
N LEU A 379 37.55 -6.94 -11.53
CA LEU A 379 37.26 -7.70 -10.33
C LEU A 379 38.07 -7.23 -9.12
N ASP A 380 39.27 -6.67 -9.29
CA ASP A 380 40.08 -6.18 -8.18
C ASP A 380 39.45 -4.92 -7.57
N VAL A 381 38.88 -4.05 -8.41
CA VAL A 381 38.13 -2.86 -7.95
C VAL A 381 36.82 -3.28 -7.27
N ILE A 382 36.06 -4.19 -7.88
CA ILE A 382 34.81 -4.70 -7.29
C ILE A 382 35.06 -5.35 -5.92
N VAL A 383 36.09 -6.19 -5.82
CA VAL A 383 36.48 -6.82 -4.56
C VAL A 383 36.95 -5.79 -3.53
N ALA A 384 37.69 -4.75 -3.94
CA ALA A 384 38.09 -3.67 -3.04
C ALA A 384 36.88 -2.91 -2.48
N ASP A 385 35.92 -2.54 -3.33
CA ASP A 385 34.68 -1.86 -2.94
C ASP A 385 33.90 -2.75 -1.96
N MET A 386 33.62 -4.00 -2.33
CA MET A 386 32.87 -4.93 -1.47
C MET A 386 33.58 -5.24 -0.15
N ARG A 387 34.93 -5.21 -0.13
CA ARG A 387 35.70 -5.33 1.11
C ARG A 387 35.55 -4.10 1.99
N GLU A 388 35.56 -2.89 1.42
CA GLU A 388 35.40 -1.65 2.18
C GLU A 388 34.09 -1.64 2.97
N ILE A 389 32.95 -1.95 2.35
CA ILE A 389 31.67 -2.00 3.08
C ILE A 389 31.64 -3.10 4.13
N ALA A 390 32.26 -4.26 3.86
CA ALA A 390 32.33 -5.33 4.82
C ALA A 390 33.10 -4.88 6.06
N GLU A 391 34.25 -4.21 5.89
CA GLU A 391 35.01 -3.64 7.00
C GLU A 391 34.23 -2.56 7.76
N LEU A 392 33.46 -1.72 7.06
CA LEU A 392 32.60 -0.72 7.70
C LEU A 392 31.47 -1.37 8.51
N GLY A 393 30.82 -2.41 7.98
CA GLY A 393 29.77 -3.14 8.69
C GLY A 393 30.29 -3.88 9.93
N LEU A 394 31.55 -4.35 9.92
CA LEU A 394 32.20 -4.93 11.09
C LEU A 394 32.47 -3.92 12.22
N GLN A 395 32.53 -2.63 11.90
CA GLN A 395 32.74 -1.56 12.89
C GLN A 395 31.43 -1.13 13.57
N GLU A 396 30.27 -1.49 13.01
CA GLU A 396 28.97 -1.17 13.59
C GLU A 396 28.68 -2.07 14.81
N THR A 397 27.87 -1.57 15.75
CA THR A 397 27.41 -2.33 16.92
C THR A 397 25.89 -2.21 17.06
N PRO A 398 25.12 -3.28 16.82
CA PRO A 398 25.55 -4.61 16.38
C PRO A 398 26.16 -4.59 14.96
N VAL A 399 26.99 -5.60 14.65
CA VAL A 399 27.63 -5.77 13.33
C VAL A 399 26.57 -5.79 12.25
N VAL A 400 26.84 -5.11 11.13
CA VAL A 400 26.00 -5.16 9.93
C VAL A 400 26.63 -6.10 8.91
N ARG A 401 25.81 -7.02 8.41
CA ARG A 401 26.07 -8.00 7.35
C ARG A 401 25.50 -7.53 6.01
N PHE A 402 26.06 -8.07 4.94
CA PHE A 402 25.67 -7.75 3.57
C PHE A 402 25.40 -9.02 2.77
N ALA A 403 24.22 -9.10 2.15
CA ALA A 403 23.90 -10.12 1.17
C ALA A 403 24.09 -9.54 -0.23
N TYR A 404 25.13 -9.99 -0.94
CA TYR A 404 25.37 -9.61 -2.33
C TYR A 404 24.54 -10.50 -3.26
N GLU A 405 23.92 -9.91 -4.28
CA GLU A 405 22.99 -10.61 -5.17
C GLU A 405 23.33 -10.35 -6.65
N ASN A 406 23.45 -11.40 -7.46
CA ASN A 406 23.67 -11.26 -8.89
C ASN A 406 22.34 -11.03 -9.59
N LEU A 407 22.27 -10.05 -10.46
CA LEU A 407 21.09 -9.82 -11.30
C LEU A 407 21.35 -10.40 -12.68
N ALA A 408 20.39 -11.11 -13.27
CA ALA A 408 20.54 -11.73 -14.60
C ALA A 408 20.85 -10.71 -15.72
N TRP A 409 20.65 -9.42 -15.42
CA TRP A 409 20.90 -8.26 -16.28
C TRP A 409 22.00 -7.32 -15.76
N ALA A 410 22.77 -7.70 -14.74
CA ALA A 410 23.86 -6.89 -14.23
C ALA A 410 24.94 -6.64 -15.31
N THR A 411 25.63 -5.51 -15.23
CA THR A 411 26.62 -5.11 -16.23
C THR A 411 27.84 -6.02 -16.18
N HIS A 412 28.31 -6.36 -14.97
CA HIS A 412 29.55 -7.13 -14.77
C HIS A 412 29.35 -8.42 -13.96
N VAL A 413 28.57 -8.38 -12.88
CA VAL A 413 28.36 -9.53 -11.97
C VAL A 413 26.97 -10.14 -12.19
N SER A 414 26.77 -10.80 -13.33
CA SER A 414 25.44 -11.29 -13.76
C SER A 414 25.19 -12.79 -13.53
N SER A 415 26.16 -13.52 -12.98
CA SER A 415 26.01 -14.94 -12.63
C SER A 415 26.45 -15.21 -11.20
N TRP A 416 25.97 -16.32 -10.63
CA TRP A 416 26.34 -16.73 -9.29
C TRP A 416 27.85 -17.05 -9.21
N GLU A 417 28.48 -17.53 -10.29
CA GLU A 417 29.92 -17.82 -10.32
C GLU A 417 30.75 -16.56 -10.05
N THR A 418 30.47 -15.46 -10.76
CA THR A 418 31.19 -14.19 -10.59
C THR A 418 30.89 -13.59 -9.21
N LEU A 419 29.64 -13.68 -8.75
CA LEU A 419 29.27 -13.26 -7.40
C LEU A 419 30.04 -14.03 -6.34
N TRP A 420 30.14 -15.36 -6.49
CA TRP A 420 30.86 -16.21 -5.56
C TRP A 420 32.35 -15.89 -5.55
N GLU A 421 32.95 -15.63 -6.71
CA GLU A 421 34.34 -15.22 -6.80
C GLU A 421 34.60 -13.91 -6.04
N VAL A 422 33.69 -12.92 -6.13
CA VAL A 422 33.78 -11.68 -5.34
C VAL A 422 33.71 -11.98 -3.85
N VAL A 423 32.69 -12.72 -3.39
CA VAL A 423 32.51 -13.05 -1.96
C VAL A 423 33.70 -13.82 -1.40
N ARG A 424 34.21 -14.81 -2.16
CA ARG A 424 35.38 -15.61 -1.82
C ARG A 424 36.65 -14.78 -1.71
N ARG A 425 36.86 -13.81 -2.61
CA ARG A 425 38.04 -12.93 -2.60
C ARG A 425 37.97 -11.84 -1.54
N VAL A 426 36.78 -11.35 -1.19
CA VAL A 426 36.61 -10.38 -0.10
C VAL A 426 36.96 -11.02 1.24
N ASP A 427 36.50 -12.26 1.47
CA ASP A 427 36.78 -13.10 2.64
C ASP A 427 36.55 -12.37 3.97
N ARG A 428 35.29 -11.93 4.18
CA ARG A 428 34.82 -11.32 5.43
C ARG A 428 33.57 -11.99 5.96
N PRO A 429 33.47 -12.25 7.27
CA PRO A 429 32.39 -13.05 7.84
C PRO A 429 31.01 -12.41 7.68
N ASN A 430 30.96 -11.08 7.55
CA ASN A 430 29.73 -10.30 7.38
C ASN A 430 29.38 -10.01 5.91
N LEU A 431 30.10 -10.56 4.92
CA LEU A 431 29.70 -10.51 3.51
C LEU A 431 29.38 -11.91 3.02
N GLY A 432 28.19 -12.06 2.44
CA GLY A 432 27.64 -13.31 1.91
C GLY A 432 26.78 -13.09 0.68
N CYS A 433 26.01 -14.10 0.30
CA CYS A 433 25.21 -14.19 -0.90
C CYS A 433 23.72 -14.17 -0.57
N CYS A 434 22.93 -13.49 -1.40
CA CYS A 434 21.53 -13.85 -1.67
C CYS A 434 21.51 -14.65 -2.99
N LEU A 435 21.02 -15.90 -2.95
CA LEU A 435 20.84 -16.70 -4.17
C LEU A 435 19.38 -16.63 -4.61
N ASP A 436 19.13 -16.19 -5.84
CA ASP A 436 17.79 -16.00 -6.41
C ASP A 436 17.57 -16.96 -7.60
N THR A 437 16.46 -17.69 -7.59
CA THR A 437 16.11 -18.66 -8.64
C THR A 437 15.81 -18.01 -9.99
N PHE A 438 15.11 -16.88 -10.02
CA PHE A 438 14.85 -16.10 -11.23
C PHE A 438 16.16 -15.58 -11.82
N ASN A 439 17.08 -15.06 -11.00
CA ASN A 439 18.34 -14.53 -11.51
C ASN A 439 19.25 -15.63 -12.07
N ILE A 440 19.31 -16.79 -11.43
CA ILE A 440 20.10 -17.92 -11.92
C ILE A 440 19.49 -18.53 -13.19
N ALA A 441 18.20 -18.91 -13.16
CA ALA A 441 17.54 -19.49 -14.33
C ALA A 441 17.41 -18.47 -15.47
N GLY A 442 17.07 -17.22 -15.14
CA GLY A 442 16.99 -16.11 -16.07
C GLY A 442 18.30 -15.82 -16.78
N ARG A 443 19.46 -16.13 -16.18
CA ARG A 443 20.76 -15.90 -16.81
C ARG A 443 21.15 -16.99 -17.80
N VAL A 444 20.99 -18.26 -17.43
CA VAL A 444 21.58 -19.40 -18.17
C VAL A 444 20.56 -20.31 -18.86
N TRP A 445 19.28 -20.20 -18.54
CA TRP A 445 18.23 -21.08 -19.05
C TRP A 445 17.15 -20.32 -19.84
N ALA A 446 16.65 -19.20 -19.31
CA ALA A 446 15.59 -18.41 -19.94
C ALA A 446 16.11 -17.24 -20.79
N ASP A 447 15.36 -16.93 -21.84
CA ASP A 447 15.53 -15.72 -22.65
C ASP A 447 14.16 -15.14 -23.05
N PRO A 448 13.74 -14.02 -22.44
CA PRO A 448 12.46 -13.40 -22.78
C PRO A 448 12.42 -12.81 -24.19
N MET A 449 13.56 -12.72 -24.89
CA MET A 449 13.64 -12.27 -26.29
C MET A 449 13.50 -13.42 -27.28
N ALA A 450 13.56 -14.67 -26.83
CA ALA A 450 13.43 -15.84 -27.68
C ALA A 450 11.97 -16.29 -27.82
N VAL A 451 11.57 -16.75 -29.00
CA VAL A 451 10.22 -17.32 -29.23
C VAL A 451 9.98 -18.58 -28.37
N SER A 452 11.04 -19.36 -28.11
CA SER A 452 10.99 -20.50 -27.19
C SER A 452 10.80 -20.06 -25.73
N GLY A 453 11.25 -18.86 -25.35
CA GLY A 453 11.42 -18.43 -23.96
C GLY A 453 12.71 -18.93 -23.32
N GLN A 454 13.52 -19.72 -24.04
CA GLN A 454 14.77 -20.32 -23.56
C GLN A 454 15.96 -19.77 -24.34
N VAL A 455 17.13 -19.78 -23.71
CA VAL A 455 18.39 -19.54 -24.42
C VAL A 455 18.58 -20.58 -25.53
N VAL A 456 19.25 -20.20 -26.61
CA VAL A 456 19.50 -21.11 -27.75
C VAL A 456 20.50 -22.19 -27.34
N GLY A 457 20.17 -23.46 -27.60
CA GLY A 457 21.04 -24.61 -27.35
C GLY A 457 20.48 -25.55 -26.29
N ASP A 458 21.36 -26.29 -25.61
CA ASP A 458 21.02 -27.21 -24.52
C ASP A 458 20.89 -26.45 -23.19
N ALA A 459 19.79 -25.71 -23.03
CA ALA A 459 19.52 -24.91 -21.83
C ALA A 459 19.50 -25.77 -20.55
N ASP A 460 18.90 -26.97 -20.62
CA ASP A 460 18.80 -27.90 -19.49
C ASP A 460 20.17 -28.40 -19.05
N GLY A 461 21.01 -28.85 -19.99
CA GLY A 461 22.37 -29.30 -19.71
C GLY A 461 23.25 -28.18 -19.13
N VAL A 462 23.14 -26.96 -19.66
CA VAL A 462 23.88 -25.78 -19.16
C VAL A 462 23.47 -25.43 -17.73
N LEU A 463 22.17 -25.43 -17.43
CA LEU A 463 21.68 -25.16 -16.08
C LEU A 463 22.13 -26.26 -15.11
N ALA A 464 21.98 -27.54 -15.47
CA ALA A 464 22.39 -28.66 -14.63
C ALA A 464 23.88 -28.63 -14.31
N GLU A 465 24.74 -28.32 -15.29
CA GLU A 465 26.18 -28.17 -15.07
C GLU A 465 26.49 -26.99 -14.14
N SER A 466 25.81 -25.85 -14.33
CA SER A 466 25.96 -24.66 -13.50
C SER A 466 25.55 -24.93 -12.04
N LEU A 467 24.38 -25.53 -11.81
CA LEU A 467 23.93 -25.91 -10.46
C LEU A 467 24.88 -26.93 -9.80
N GLY A 468 25.39 -27.90 -10.57
CA GLY A 468 26.39 -28.83 -10.07
C GLY A 468 27.68 -28.14 -9.62
N ARG A 469 28.13 -27.09 -10.32
CA ARG A 469 29.26 -26.26 -9.87
C ARG A 469 28.90 -25.43 -8.65
N LEU A 470 27.70 -24.88 -8.56
CA LEU A 470 27.22 -24.10 -7.41
C LEU A 470 27.34 -24.94 -6.14
N VAL A 471 26.73 -26.13 -6.14
CA VAL A 471 26.72 -27.06 -5.01
C VAL A 471 28.14 -27.47 -4.57
N ARG A 472 29.07 -27.66 -5.53
CA ARG A 472 30.45 -28.07 -5.22
C ARG A 472 31.35 -26.94 -4.71
N THR A 473 31.05 -25.70 -5.04
CA THR A 473 32.00 -24.58 -4.86
C THR A 473 31.55 -23.53 -3.85
N VAL A 474 30.24 -23.30 -3.72
CA VAL A 474 29.70 -22.29 -2.80
C VAL A 474 29.78 -22.81 -1.37
N ASP A 475 30.35 -22.00 -0.47
CA ASP A 475 30.28 -22.28 0.95
C ASP A 475 28.91 -21.86 1.49
N VAL A 476 28.10 -22.84 1.90
CA VAL A 476 26.75 -22.58 2.42
C VAL A 476 26.72 -21.60 3.60
N ARG A 477 27.81 -21.49 4.38
CA ARG A 477 27.93 -20.51 5.50
C ARG A 477 27.97 -19.06 5.03
N LYS A 478 28.25 -18.84 3.74
CA LYS A 478 28.22 -17.54 3.08
C LYS A 478 26.89 -17.26 2.41
N VAL A 479 25.94 -18.20 2.36
CA VAL A 479 24.58 -17.91 1.90
C VAL A 479 23.80 -17.36 3.09
N PHE A 480 23.34 -16.12 3.01
CA PHE A 480 22.64 -15.47 4.12
C PHE A 480 21.12 -15.66 4.05
N TYR A 481 20.57 -15.76 2.83
CA TYR A 481 19.21 -16.22 2.55
C TYR A 481 19.07 -16.51 1.05
N VAL A 482 17.95 -17.09 0.66
CA VAL A 482 17.62 -17.36 -0.74
C VAL A 482 16.28 -16.77 -1.12
N GLN A 483 16.15 -16.39 -2.38
CA GLN A 483 14.89 -15.92 -2.99
C GLN A 483 14.43 -16.95 -4.01
N VAL A 484 13.17 -17.36 -3.90
CA VAL A 484 12.62 -18.44 -4.71
C VAL A 484 11.32 -17.95 -5.34
N VAL A 485 11.40 -17.63 -6.63
CA VAL A 485 10.31 -17.13 -7.47
C VAL A 485 10.46 -17.64 -8.91
N ASP A 486 9.34 -17.64 -9.62
CA ASP A 486 9.21 -18.03 -11.03
C ASP A 486 8.98 -16.77 -11.89
N ALA A 487 8.78 -16.95 -13.18
CA ALA A 487 8.32 -15.91 -14.08
C ALA A 487 7.53 -16.47 -15.26
N GLU A 488 6.67 -15.62 -15.80
CA GLU A 488 5.79 -15.94 -16.91
C GLU A 488 6.56 -16.13 -18.22
N ARG A 489 6.24 -17.19 -18.97
CA ARG A 489 6.64 -17.34 -20.37
C ARG A 489 5.83 -16.37 -21.22
N LEU A 490 6.46 -15.29 -21.65
CA LEU A 490 5.79 -14.26 -22.45
C LEU A 490 5.24 -14.85 -23.76
N ALA A 491 4.01 -14.47 -24.10
CA ALA A 491 3.34 -14.93 -25.32
C ALA A 491 4.05 -14.48 -26.61
N GLN A 492 4.81 -13.38 -26.54
CA GLN A 492 5.60 -12.84 -27.64
C GLN A 492 6.99 -12.43 -27.13
N PRO A 493 8.04 -12.49 -27.98
CA PRO A 493 9.36 -11.99 -27.63
C PRO A 493 9.35 -10.55 -27.08
N LEU A 494 10.08 -10.31 -26.00
CA LEU A 494 10.27 -8.99 -25.41
C LEU A 494 11.31 -8.19 -26.21
N VAL A 495 10.88 -7.70 -27.35
CA VAL A 495 11.64 -6.84 -28.27
C VAL A 495 10.87 -5.54 -28.54
N ALA A 496 11.43 -4.63 -29.36
CA ALA A 496 10.76 -3.39 -29.72
C ALA A 496 9.32 -3.64 -30.22
N GLY A 497 8.35 -2.97 -29.60
CA GLY A 497 6.91 -3.16 -29.85
C GLY A 497 6.18 -4.01 -28.79
N HIS A 498 6.90 -4.75 -27.94
CA HIS A 498 6.29 -5.47 -26.82
C HIS A 498 5.82 -4.49 -25.71
N PRO A 499 4.69 -4.71 -25.02
CA PRO A 499 4.18 -3.79 -23.98
C PRO A 499 5.16 -3.52 -22.82
N PHE A 500 6.03 -4.50 -22.52
CA PHE A 500 7.07 -4.37 -21.48
C PHE A 500 8.41 -3.88 -22.00
N TYR A 501 8.54 -3.62 -23.30
CA TYR A 501 9.79 -3.14 -23.88
C TYR A 501 10.05 -1.70 -23.44
N VAL A 502 11.26 -1.44 -22.94
CA VAL A 502 11.73 -0.10 -22.60
C VAL A 502 13.07 0.10 -23.31
N GLU A 503 13.16 1.14 -24.15
CA GLU A 503 14.37 1.43 -24.92
C GLU A 503 15.57 1.67 -23.98
N GLY A 504 16.70 1.03 -24.29
CA GLY A 504 17.92 1.10 -23.47
C GLY A 504 17.89 0.26 -22.18
N GLN A 505 16.78 -0.39 -21.85
CA GLN A 505 16.67 -1.28 -20.69
C GLN A 505 16.89 -2.74 -21.10
N PRO A 506 17.67 -3.55 -20.35
CA PRO A 506 17.80 -4.97 -20.62
C PRO A 506 16.45 -5.70 -20.56
N ALA A 507 16.17 -6.56 -21.55
CA ALA A 507 14.91 -7.29 -21.64
C ALA A 507 14.59 -8.12 -20.37
N ARG A 508 15.61 -8.75 -19.77
CA ARG A 508 15.48 -9.48 -18.50
C ARG A 508 15.07 -8.59 -17.32
N MET A 509 15.49 -7.32 -17.29
CA MET A 509 15.05 -6.36 -16.28
C MET A 509 13.57 -5.98 -16.49
N SER A 510 13.18 -5.69 -17.73
CA SER A 510 11.77 -5.46 -18.07
C SER A 510 10.89 -6.65 -17.71
N TRP A 511 11.34 -7.85 -18.03
CA TRP A 511 10.65 -9.09 -17.70
C TRP A 511 10.53 -9.27 -16.18
N SER A 512 11.64 -9.13 -15.45
CA SER A 512 11.67 -9.19 -13.99
C SER A 512 10.69 -8.21 -13.34
N ARG A 513 10.52 -6.99 -13.86
CA ARG A 513 9.65 -5.97 -13.24
C ARG A 513 8.16 -6.18 -13.46
N ASN A 514 7.78 -6.98 -14.46
CA ASN A 514 6.38 -7.05 -14.92
C ASN A 514 5.77 -8.46 -14.84
N ALA A 515 6.60 -9.49 -14.73
CA ALA A 515 6.20 -10.85 -15.05
C ALA A 515 6.85 -11.92 -14.17
N ARG A 516 7.37 -11.58 -12.97
CA ARG A 516 7.66 -12.61 -11.95
C ARG A 516 6.36 -13.21 -11.44
N LEU A 517 6.43 -14.48 -11.03
CA LEU A 517 5.35 -15.28 -10.48
C LEU A 517 5.83 -16.01 -9.22
N PHE A 518 4.90 -16.52 -8.41
CA PHE A 518 5.27 -17.51 -7.40
C PHE A 518 5.49 -18.88 -8.06
N LEU A 519 6.13 -19.80 -7.35
CA LEU A 519 6.30 -21.17 -7.85
C LEU A 519 4.95 -21.86 -8.01
N PHE A 520 4.90 -22.83 -8.94
CA PHE A 520 3.73 -23.67 -9.20
C PHE A 520 2.51 -22.89 -9.74
N GLU A 521 2.76 -21.77 -10.42
CA GLU A 521 1.73 -20.96 -11.09
C GLU A 521 1.76 -21.18 -12.61
N GLN A 522 1.82 -22.44 -13.06
CA GLN A 522 1.88 -22.78 -14.49
C GLN A 522 0.62 -22.32 -15.26
N GLU A 523 -0.52 -22.25 -14.59
CA GLU A 523 -1.77 -21.69 -15.12
C GLU A 523 -1.67 -20.18 -15.42
N MET A 524 -0.75 -19.47 -14.75
CA MET A 524 -0.41 -18.08 -15.03
C MET A 524 0.80 -17.95 -15.96
N GLY A 525 1.31 -19.07 -16.49
CA GLY A 525 2.42 -19.12 -17.43
C GLY A 525 3.80 -19.30 -16.78
N GLY A 526 3.89 -19.63 -15.49
CA GLY A 526 5.14 -20.01 -14.84
C GLY A 526 5.82 -21.17 -15.59
N TYR A 527 7.13 -21.06 -15.82
CA TYR A 527 7.86 -22.03 -16.65
C TYR A 527 9.35 -22.17 -16.31
N LEU A 528 9.90 -21.36 -15.41
CA LEU A 528 11.30 -21.51 -15.05
C LEU A 528 11.50 -22.86 -14.33
N PRO A 529 12.70 -23.48 -14.45
CA PRO A 529 13.07 -24.68 -13.70
C PRO A 529 13.39 -24.34 -12.24
N VAL A 530 12.42 -23.72 -11.54
CA VAL A 530 12.62 -23.17 -10.19
C VAL A 530 12.80 -24.29 -9.17
N VAL A 531 12.09 -25.41 -9.33
CA VAL A 531 12.19 -26.55 -8.40
C VAL A 531 13.58 -27.17 -8.45
N GLU A 532 14.20 -27.28 -9.63
CA GLU A 532 15.57 -27.76 -9.79
C GLU A 532 16.58 -26.83 -9.11
N VAL A 533 16.44 -25.52 -9.30
CA VAL A 533 17.32 -24.53 -8.68
C VAL A 533 17.13 -24.51 -7.16
N ALA A 534 15.89 -24.54 -6.67
CA ALA A 534 15.58 -24.60 -5.25
C ALA A 534 16.09 -25.90 -4.60
N ARG A 535 16.02 -27.04 -5.30
CA ARG A 535 16.62 -28.32 -4.85
C ARG A 535 18.13 -28.19 -4.66
N ALA A 536 18.82 -27.52 -5.58
CA ALA A 536 20.25 -27.25 -5.46
C ALA A 536 20.56 -26.43 -4.19
N PHE A 537 19.75 -25.42 -3.86
CA PHE A 537 19.95 -24.61 -2.66
C PHE A 537 19.63 -25.39 -1.37
N LEU A 538 18.43 -25.99 -1.30
CA LEU A 538 17.84 -26.46 -0.04
C LEU A 538 18.21 -27.91 0.29
N LYS A 539 18.43 -28.78 -0.72
CA LYS A 539 18.75 -30.20 -0.51
C LYS A 539 20.23 -30.52 -0.72
N GLU A 540 20.81 -29.97 -1.78
CA GLU A 540 22.15 -30.36 -2.20
C GLU A 540 23.23 -29.50 -1.51
N LEU A 541 23.08 -28.17 -1.56
CA LEU A 541 23.89 -27.24 -0.79
C LEU A 541 23.53 -27.25 0.71
N LYS A 542 22.34 -27.77 1.06
CA LYS A 542 21.81 -27.88 2.43
C LYS A 542 21.74 -26.54 3.14
N PHE A 543 21.28 -25.52 2.42
CA PHE A 543 21.04 -24.22 3.02
C PHE A 543 19.88 -24.30 4.03
N GLU A 544 20.15 -23.89 5.27
CA GLU A 544 19.18 -23.73 6.34
C GLU A 544 19.10 -22.25 6.72
N GLY A 545 17.97 -21.61 6.43
CA GLY A 545 17.78 -20.19 6.70
C GLY A 545 16.52 -19.65 6.03
N TRP A 546 16.48 -18.34 5.81
CA TRP A 546 15.31 -17.70 5.21
C TRP A 546 15.15 -18.05 3.73
N VAL A 547 13.95 -18.51 3.37
CA VAL A 547 13.48 -18.62 1.99
C VAL A 547 12.45 -17.51 1.78
N SER A 548 12.78 -16.58 0.88
CA SER A 548 11.93 -15.43 0.57
C SER A 548 11.33 -15.53 -0.83
N MET A 549 10.26 -14.77 -1.07
CA MET A 549 9.51 -14.75 -2.32
C MET A 549 9.40 -13.33 -2.84
N GLU A 550 10.39 -12.92 -3.63
CA GLU A 550 10.46 -11.58 -4.19
C GLU A 550 9.64 -11.47 -5.48
N LEU A 551 8.38 -11.05 -5.34
CA LEU A 551 7.48 -10.88 -6.48
C LEU A 551 7.60 -9.47 -7.05
N PHE A 552 7.86 -9.39 -8.37
CA PHE A 552 7.74 -8.18 -9.18
C PHE A 552 6.83 -8.45 -10.38
N SER A 553 5.55 -8.15 -10.23
CA SER A 553 4.53 -8.39 -11.24
C SER A 553 3.75 -7.11 -11.52
N ARG A 554 3.24 -7.00 -12.75
CA ARG A 554 2.26 -5.96 -13.13
C ARG A 554 1.05 -5.92 -12.18
N SER A 555 0.69 -7.05 -11.57
CA SER A 555 -0.42 -7.13 -10.62
C SER A 555 -0.19 -6.30 -9.36
N LEU A 556 1.07 -5.94 -9.03
CA LEU A 556 1.38 -5.03 -7.91
C LEU A 556 0.87 -3.60 -8.12
N THR A 557 0.54 -3.24 -9.36
CA THR A 557 0.02 -1.92 -9.71
C THR A 557 -1.51 -1.89 -9.84
N GLU A 558 -2.16 -3.03 -9.66
CA GLU A 558 -3.61 -3.12 -9.66
C GLU A 558 -4.18 -2.41 -8.43
N ALA A 559 -5.23 -1.61 -8.64
CA ALA A 559 -5.87 -0.83 -7.59
C ALA A 559 -6.80 -1.68 -6.68
N ASP A 560 -6.95 -2.98 -6.97
CA ASP A 560 -7.81 -3.87 -6.18
C ASP A 560 -7.22 -4.06 -4.77
N PRO A 561 -7.96 -3.66 -3.70
CA PRO A 561 -7.49 -3.81 -2.33
C PRO A 561 -7.28 -5.26 -1.88
N ALA A 562 -7.78 -6.25 -2.61
CA ALA A 562 -7.54 -7.68 -2.35
C ALA A 562 -6.14 -8.15 -2.76
N VAL A 563 -5.43 -7.40 -3.62
CA VAL A 563 -4.12 -7.79 -4.18
C VAL A 563 -3.10 -8.19 -3.11
N PRO A 564 -2.86 -7.42 -2.03
CA PRO A 564 -1.89 -7.81 -1.00
C PRO A 564 -2.22 -9.15 -0.32
N ARG A 565 -3.51 -9.41 -0.08
CA ARG A 565 -3.99 -10.66 0.52
C ARG A 565 -3.81 -11.83 -0.42
N GLU A 566 -4.16 -11.64 -1.69
CA GLU A 566 -4.06 -12.69 -2.69
C GLU A 566 -2.59 -13.07 -2.94
N HIS A 567 -1.70 -12.08 -3.07
CA HIS A 567 -0.27 -12.34 -3.18
C HIS A 567 0.30 -13.03 -1.94
N ALA A 568 -0.11 -12.64 -0.73
CA ALA A 568 0.34 -13.31 0.49
C ALA A 568 -0.12 -14.78 0.52
N ARG A 569 -1.37 -15.07 0.14
CA ARG A 569 -1.87 -16.46 0.05
C ARG A 569 -1.14 -17.28 -1.00
N ARG A 570 -0.97 -16.74 -2.20
CA ARG A 570 -0.26 -17.40 -3.30
C ARG A 570 1.19 -17.70 -2.94
N GLY A 571 1.87 -16.73 -2.32
CA GLY A 571 3.22 -16.94 -1.80
C GLY A 571 3.28 -18.07 -0.78
N MET A 572 2.46 -18.03 0.28
CA MET A 572 2.51 -19.12 1.26
C MET A 572 2.16 -20.48 0.64
N ARG A 573 1.18 -20.52 -0.26
CA ARG A 573 0.81 -21.75 -0.98
C ARG A 573 1.99 -22.30 -1.78
N ALA A 574 2.74 -21.45 -2.47
CA ALA A 574 3.93 -21.84 -3.20
C ALA A 574 5.02 -22.41 -2.26
N TRP A 575 5.14 -21.89 -1.03
CA TRP A 575 6.09 -22.40 -0.03
C TRP A 575 5.67 -23.77 0.48
N GLU A 576 4.39 -23.96 0.83
CA GLU A 576 3.84 -25.25 1.25
C GLU A 576 4.08 -26.35 0.20
N LEU A 577 3.80 -26.01 -1.07
CA LEU A 577 4.04 -26.93 -2.19
C LEU A 577 5.53 -27.23 -2.37
N LEU A 578 6.41 -26.24 -2.20
CA LEU A 578 7.85 -26.47 -2.30
C LEU A 578 8.38 -27.37 -1.18
N VAL A 579 7.86 -27.21 0.04
CA VAL A 579 8.17 -28.07 1.18
C VAL A 579 7.75 -29.51 0.91
N GLU A 580 6.57 -29.72 0.34
CA GLU A 580 6.08 -31.04 -0.07
C GLU A 580 6.96 -31.64 -1.19
N GLU A 581 7.18 -30.90 -2.26
CA GLU A 581 7.94 -31.32 -3.45
C GLU A 581 9.40 -31.68 -3.13
N LEU A 582 10.03 -30.97 -2.20
CA LEU A 582 11.42 -31.21 -1.80
C LEU A 582 11.57 -32.04 -0.52
N ALA A 583 10.47 -32.41 0.13
CA ALA A 583 10.44 -33.07 1.43
C ALA A 583 11.40 -32.38 2.43
N LEU A 584 11.13 -31.11 2.72
CA LEU A 584 11.94 -30.25 3.60
C LEU A 584 11.62 -30.42 5.08
#